data_AF-A0A9P8A8Y6-F1
#
_entry.id   AF-A0A9P8A8Y6-F1
#
_cell.length_a   1.000
_cell.length_b   1.000
_cell.length_c   1.000
_cell.angle_alpha   90.00
_cell.angle_beta   90.00
_cell.angle_gamma   90.00
#
_symmetry.space_group_name_H-M   'P 1'
#
loop_
_entity.id
_entity.type
_entity.pdbx_description
1 polymer ?
#
loop_
_entity_poly.entity_id
_entity_poly.type
_entity_poly.pdbx_seq_one_letter_code
_entity_poly.pdbx_strand_id
1 'polypeptide(L)'
;MATTSTLPTDTAEAAAARATDPANDSQHIFTVAARSLRDCVELLLSLKAAMSAEEREERQHQQQHHETAGCTNGSTHGLSNGHSQTSPPNPAGKSMRDIHHMSRSASQEAEVGTDGSSQHQEQQQQQQQQEQQQQQASQRTADRAPSALPKAITPCKRSEMYTKPSVLACQGTIGKHVRHLHDHYRLLLSTYPPNKNSSVSDEWILDYDRRSREVPMETDIDHAIQELERLQFILQKYQTPVDPSTPSQTMDITVPTNLLQPITLQATIDPMHSPVSFQTTFGRELWFCSLHAVHHFAMIKVICGEFGMALTEGFGLAPSTVKSRLHH
;
A
#
# COMPACT_ATOMS: atom_id res chain seq x y z
N MET A 1 53.18 12.54 43.19
CA MET A 1 51.72 12.74 43.12
C MET A 1 51.29 12.51 41.69
N ALA A 2 50.72 11.34 41.40
CA ALA A 2 50.11 11.03 40.11
C ALA A 2 48.76 10.38 40.40
N THR A 3 47.70 11.06 40.00
CA THR A 3 46.30 10.69 40.22
C THR A 3 45.85 9.71 39.15
N THR A 4 45.55 8.48 39.56
CA THR A 4 44.84 7.46 38.76
C THR A 4 43.35 7.79 38.76
N SER A 5 42.79 8.08 37.58
CA SER A 5 41.35 8.23 37.36
C SER A 5 40.84 6.99 36.63
N THR A 6 40.18 6.08 37.35
CA THR A 6 39.42 4.96 36.80
C THR A 6 38.05 5.44 36.34
N LEU A 7 37.74 5.31 35.05
CA LEU A 7 36.39 5.47 34.51
C LEU A 7 35.57 4.18 34.73
N PRO A 8 34.24 4.25 34.99
CA PRO A 8 33.42 3.06 35.21
C PRO A 8 33.05 2.38 33.89
N THR A 9 33.18 1.05 33.88
CA THR A 9 32.62 0.13 32.89
C THR A 9 31.12 0.01 33.10
N ASP A 10 30.32 0.80 32.36
CA ASP A 10 28.85 0.80 32.54
C ASP A 10 28.06 0.72 31.22
N THR A 11 28.64 0.11 30.17
CA THR A 11 28.00 0.06 28.84
C THR A 11 27.64 -1.34 28.35
N ALA A 12 28.03 -2.41 29.06
CA ALA A 12 27.72 -3.78 28.63
C ALA A 12 26.42 -4.33 29.25
N GLU A 13 26.15 -4.04 30.53
CA GLU A 13 24.95 -4.56 31.22
C GLU A 13 23.65 -3.83 30.83
N ALA A 14 23.73 -2.53 30.50
CA ALA A 14 22.56 -1.76 30.07
C ALA A 14 22.01 -2.18 28.68
N ALA A 15 22.83 -2.82 27.83
CA ALA A 15 22.40 -3.31 26.52
C ALA A 15 21.63 -4.63 26.59
N ALA A 16 21.86 -5.46 27.62
CA ALA A 16 21.19 -6.74 27.79
C ALA A 16 19.74 -6.60 28.31
N ALA A 17 19.40 -5.49 28.97
CA ALA A 17 18.08 -5.24 29.55
C ALA A 17 16.98 -4.85 28.55
N ARG A 18 17.30 -4.77 27.25
CA ARG A 18 16.34 -4.48 26.16
C ARG A 18 16.14 -5.65 25.20
N ALA A 19 16.44 -6.88 25.61
CA ALA A 19 16.13 -8.07 24.83
C ALA A 19 14.60 -8.24 24.73
N THR A 20 14.03 -7.80 23.61
CA THR A 20 12.69 -8.15 23.18
C THR A 20 12.56 -9.67 23.09
N ASP A 21 11.40 -10.22 23.44
CA ASP A 21 11.14 -11.66 23.35
C ASP A 21 11.37 -12.14 21.89
N PRO A 22 12.34 -13.03 21.63
CA PRO A 22 12.65 -13.48 20.27
C PRO A 22 11.47 -14.20 19.60
N ALA A 23 10.53 -14.76 20.36
CA ALA A 23 9.28 -15.32 19.82
C ALA A 23 8.37 -14.21 19.29
N ASN A 24 8.29 -13.08 20.00
CA ASN A 24 7.54 -11.90 19.59
C ASN A 24 8.18 -11.24 18.35
N ASP A 25 9.51 -11.12 18.30
CA ASP A 25 10.22 -10.56 17.15
C ASP A 25 10.03 -11.41 15.88
N SER A 26 10.06 -12.73 16.03
CA SER A 26 9.79 -13.69 14.95
C SER A 26 8.36 -13.56 14.43
N GLN A 27 7.36 -13.55 15.31
CA GLN A 27 5.97 -13.33 14.91
C GLN A 27 5.77 -11.96 14.23
N HIS A 28 6.43 -10.94 14.75
CA HIS A 28 6.35 -9.59 14.21
C HIS A 28 6.91 -9.50 12.78
N ILE A 29 8.05 -10.11 12.48
CA ILE A 29 8.62 -10.06 11.12
C ILE A 29 7.78 -10.84 10.09
N PHE A 30 7.21 -12.00 10.45
CA PHE A 30 6.26 -12.70 9.58
C PHE A 30 4.98 -11.88 9.35
N THR A 31 4.54 -11.14 10.37
CA THR A 31 3.40 -10.22 10.26
C THR A 31 3.68 -9.10 9.27
N VAL A 32 4.84 -8.46 9.38
CA VAL A 32 5.27 -7.39 8.46
C VAL A 32 5.41 -7.93 7.03
N ALA A 33 6.02 -9.10 6.86
CA ALA A 33 6.24 -9.72 5.55
C ALA A 33 4.94 -10.16 4.87
N ALA A 34 3.97 -10.70 5.59
CA ALA A 34 2.67 -11.02 5.01
C ALA A 34 1.86 -9.75 4.69
N ARG A 35 1.99 -8.72 5.53
CA ARG A 35 1.30 -7.44 5.31
C ARG A 35 1.79 -6.74 4.04
N SER A 36 3.09 -6.71 3.76
CA SER A 36 3.58 -6.12 2.50
C SER A 36 3.00 -6.82 1.27
N LEU A 37 2.90 -8.15 1.26
CA LEU A 37 2.24 -8.89 0.19
C LEU A 37 0.74 -8.55 0.10
N ARG A 38 0.06 -8.40 1.24
CA ARG A 38 -1.34 -7.96 1.28
C ARG A 38 -1.54 -6.58 0.67
N ASP A 39 -0.69 -5.62 1.03
CA ASP A 39 -0.77 -4.27 0.50
C ASP A 39 -0.61 -4.28 -1.04
N CYS A 40 0.23 -5.18 -1.58
CA CYS A 40 0.34 -5.39 -3.02
C CYS A 40 -0.94 -5.99 -3.64
N VAL A 41 -1.56 -6.98 -2.99
CA VAL A 41 -2.84 -7.56 -3.45
C VAL A 41 -3.94 -6.52 -3.47
N GLU A 42 -4.09 -5.71 -2.41
CA GLU A 42 -5.10 -4.64 -2.33
C GLU A 42 -4.94 -3.59 -3.44
N LEU A 43 -3.70 -3.24 -3.78
CA LEU A 43 -3.38 -2.39 -4.93
C LEU A 43 -3.87 -3.02 -6.25
N LEU A 44 -3.56 -4.30 -6.49
CA LEU A 44 -3.94 -4.97 -7.74
C LEU A 44 -5.46 -5.15 -7.86
N LEU A 45 -6.15 -5.45 -6.76
CA LEU A 45 -7.61 -5.49 -6.73
C LEU A 45 -8.22 -4.12 -7.04
N SER A 46 -7.63 -3.04 -6.51
CA SER A 46 -8.07 -1.67 -6.81
C SER A 46 -7.87 -1.33 -8.30
N LEU A 47 -6.73 -1.72 -8.87
CA LEU A 47 -6.46 -1.56 -10.30
C LEU A 47 -7.46 -2.35 -11.16
N LYS A 48 -7.71 -3.62 -10.82
CA LYS A 48 -8.68 -4.47 -11.51
C LYS A 48 -10.10 -3.90 -11.46
N ALA A 49 -10.50 -3.35 -10.30
CA ALA A 49 -11.79 -2.68 -10.16
C ALA A 49 -11.90 -1.45 -11.06
N ALA A 50 -10.82 -0.65 -11.15
CA ALA A 50 -10.76 0.50 -12.03
C ALA A 50 -10.84 0.11 -13.52
N MET A 51 -10.14 -0.95 -13.94
CA MET A 51 -10.23 -1.53 -15.29
C MET A 51 -11.66 -1.98 -15.61
N SER A 52 -12.29 -2.71 -14.69
CA SER A 52 -13.66 -3.22 -14.88
C SER A 52 -14.71 -2.11 -14.98
N ALA A 53 -14.50 -0.99 -14.27
CA ALA A 53 -15.38 0.16 -14.36
C ALA A 53 -15.28 0.85 -15.73
N GLU A 54 -14.07 0.98 -16.30
CA GLU A 54 -13.86 1.52 -17.65
C GLU A 54 -14.67 0.73 -18.69
N GLU A 55 -14.58 -0.60 -18.66
CA GLU A 55 -15.32 -1.44 -19.59
C GLU A 55 -16.84 -1.29 -19.47
N ARG A 56 -17.36 -1.07 -18.24
CA ARG A 56 -18.80 -0.84 -18.04
C ARG A 56 -19.22 0.51 -18.62
N GLU A 57 -18.41 1.56 -18.42
CA GLU A 57 -18.64 2.89 -18.97
C GLU A 57 -18.60 2.87 -20.51
N GLU A 58 -17.65 2.13 -21.11
CA GLU A 58 -17.56 1.95 -22.57
C GLU A 58 -18.78 1.18 -23.13
N ARG A 59 -19.20 0.10 -22.45
CA ARG A 59 -20.41 -0.66 -22.84
C ARG A 59 -21.68 0.20 -22.76
N GLN A 60 -21.82 1.02 -21.71
CA GLN A 60 -22.95 1.93 -21.56
C GLN A 60 -23.00 2.99 -22.67
N HIS A 61 -21.86 3.59 -23.01
CA HIS A 61 -21.79 4.54 -24.13
C HIS A 61 -22.16 3.88 -25.47
N GLN A 62 -21.71 2.65 -25.72
CA GLN A 62 -22.07 1.93 -26.96
C GLN A 62 -23.56 1.60 -27.04
N GLN A 63 -24.19 1.22 -25.92
CA GLN A 63 -25.63 0.96 -25.86
C GLN A 63 -26.46 2.24 -26.10
N GLN A 64 -26.08 3.36 -25.48
CA GLN A 64 -26.74 4.65 -25.70
C GLN A 64 -26.60 5.16 -27.15
N HIS A 65 -25.43 4.93 -27.78
CA HIS A 65 -25.24 5.24 -29.20
C HIS A 65 -26.08 4.36 -30.13
N HIS A 66 -26.30 3.08 -29.79
CA HIS A 66 -27.14 2.19 -30.58
C HIS A 66 -28.64 2.55 -30.47
N GLU A 67 -29.11 2.92 -29.28
CA GLU A 67 -30.50 3.37 -29.06
C GLU A 67 -30.81 4.70 -29.74
N THR A 68 -29.86 5.64 -29.73
CA THR A 68 -30.01 6.93 -30.44
C THR A 68 -29.93 6.80 -31.96
N ALA A 69 -29.10 5.87 -32.50
CA ALA A 69 -29.04 5.59 -33.93
C ALA A 69 -30.24 4.77 -34.45
N GLY A 70 -30.85 3.93 -33.60
CA GLY A 70 -32.08 3.20 -33.93
C GLY A 70 -33.33 4.10 -34.02
N CYS A 71 -33.31 5.26 -33.36
CA CYS A 71 -34.44 6.19 -33.34
C CYS A 71 -34.44 7.20 -34.52
N THR A 72 -33.37 7.26 -35.33
CA THR A 72 -33.25 8.22 -36.45
C THR A 72 -33.67 7.68 -37.83
N ASN A 73 -34.09 6.41 -37.94
CA ASN A 73 -34.55 5.82 -39.22
C ASN A 73 -36.08 5.75 -39.34
N GLY A 74 -36.78 6.84 -38.99
CA GLY A 74 -38.24 6.86 -38.95
C GLY A 74 -38.91 8.22 -39.19
N SER A 75 -38.39 9.08 -40.07
CA SER A 75 -39.19 10.09 -40.78
C SER A 75 -38.34 10.90 -41.77
N THR A 76 -38.38 10.51 -43.04
CA THR A 76 -38.05 11.41 -44.14
C THR A 76 -39.34 11.70 -44.90
N HIS A 77 -40.04 12.76 -44.49
CA HIS A 77 -40.96 13.49 -45.35
C HIS A 77 -40.50 14.94 -45.39
N GLY A 78 -40.15 15.39 -46.60
CA GLY A 78 -39.58 16.71 -46.83
C GLY A 78 -40.58 17.85 -46.70
N LEU A 79 -40.05 19.08 -46.70
CA LEU A 79 -40.38 20.15 -47.64
C LEU A 79 -39.57 21.41 -47.28
N SER A 80 -39.48 22.29 -48.26
CA SER A 80 -38.55 23.41 -48.42
C SER A 80 -39.01 24.74 -47.81
N ASN A 81 -38.06 25.68 -47.84
CA ASN A 81 -38.18 27.16 -47.90
C ASN A 81 -38.38 27.98 -46.61
N GLY A 82 -37.61 29.08 -46.54
CA GLY A 82 -38.07 30.34 -45.94
C GLY A 82 -37.02 31.13 -45.14
N HIS A 83 -36.56 32.26 -45.69
CA HIS A 83 -35.78 33.31 -45.02
C HIS A 83 -36.47 33.89 -43.77
N SER A 84 -35.70 34.33 -42.76
CA SER A 84 -35.73 35.73 -42.25
C SER A 84 -34.79 35.94 -41.05
N GLN A 85 -34.29 37.18 -40.96
CA GLN A 85 -33.37 37.73 -39.97
C GLN A 85 -34.01 37.86 -38.57
N THR A 86 -33.19 37.93 -37.51
CA THR A 86 -33.15 39.00 -36.49
C THR A 86 -32.28 38.60 -35.27
N SER A 87 -31.47 39.54 -34.78
CA SER A 87 -30.89 39.57 -33.42
C SER A 87 -31.70 40.59 -32.58
N PRO A 88 -31.34 40.92 -31.32
CA PRO A 88 -30.96 40.19 -30.09
C PRO A 88 -32.09 40.48 -29.01
N PRO A 89 -31.94 40.57 -27.65
CA PRO A 89 -30.79 40.46 -26.74
C PRO A 89 -30.99 39.69 -25.42
N ASN A 90 -29.88 39.61 -24.69
CA ASN A 90 -29.72 39.22 -23.28
C ASN A 90 -30.48 40.17 -22.32
N PRO A 91 -30.89 39.72 -21.12
CA PRO A 91 -30.86 40.62 -19.97
C PRO A 91 -30.21 40.00 -18.73
N ALA A 92 -29.38 40.83 -18.09
CA ALA A 92 -28.87 40.65 -16.75
C ALA A 92 -29.98 40.82 -15.69
N GLY A 93 -29.78 40.23 -14.51
CA GLY A 93 -30.58 40.56 -13.33
C GLY A 93 -30.10 39.95 -12.02
N LYS A 94 -29.36 40.75 -11.23
CA LYS A 94 -29.53 41.02 -9.77
C LYS A 94 -29.39 39.83 -8.79
N SER A 95 -28.95 39.95 -7.53
CA SER A 95 -28.41 40.99 -6.65
C SER A 95 -28.36 40.39 -5.22
N MET A 96 -27.56 41.01 -4.32
CA MET A 96 -27.68 40.99 -2.83
C MET A 96 -27.29 39.67 -2.10
N ARG A 97 -26.56 39.66 -0.97
CA ARG A 97 -26.32 40.67 0.08
C ARG A 97 -25.11 40.27 0.96
N ASP A 98 -24.46 41.32 1.46
CA ASP A 98 -23.47 41.48 2.55
C ASP A 98 -23.83 40.73 3.88
N ILE A 99 -22.90 40.07 4.59
CA ILE A 99 -21.78 40.54 5.45
C ILE A 99 -22.19 40.89 6.91
N HIS A 100 -21.64 40.07 7.81
CA HIS A 100 -21.17 40.29 9.20
C HIS A 100 -22.13 40.57 10.37
N HIS A 101 -21.90 39.82 11.47
CA HIS A 101 -21.74 40.43 12.79
C HIS A 101 -20.74 39.68 13.69
N MET A 102 -20.00 40.45 14.49
CA MET A 102 -18.87 40.11 15.36
C MET A 102 -19.27 39.90 16.84
N SER A 103 -18.27 39.47 17.64
CA SER A 103 -18.07 39.67 19.09
C SER A 103 -18.80 38.71 20.05
N ARG A 104 -18.29 38.32 21.23
CA ARG A 104 -17.30 38.93 22.16
C ARG A 104 -16.82 37.88 23.19
N SER A 105 -15.65 38.11 23.78
CA SER A 105 -15.17 37.48 25.03
C SER A 105 -15.86 38.07 26.27
N ALA A 106 -15.94 37.29 27.36
CA ALA A 106 -15.99 37.80 28.73
C ALA A 106 -15.48 36.72 29.71
N SER A 107 -14.59 37.15 30.61
CA SER A 107 -14.06 36.41 31.77
C SER A 107 -15.05 36.46 32.95
N GLN A 108 -14.98 35.48 33.87
CA GLN A 108 -15.25 35.73 35.30
C GLN A 108 -14.67 34.64 36.21
N GLU A 109 -14.51 35.04 37.47
CA GLU A 109 -13.60 34.55 38.51
C GLU A 109 -14.12 33.34 39.31
N ALA A 110 -13.24 32.85 40.19
CA ALA A 110 -13.32 31.63 40.97
C ALA A 110 -14.32 31.66 42.15
N GLU A 111 -14.86 30.49 42.49
CA GLU A 111 -15.17 30.10 43.89
C GLU A 111 -14.82 28.62 44.13
N VAL A 112 -14.23 28.37 45.30
CA VAL A 112 -13.91 27.03 45.83
C VAL A 112 -15.12 26.57 46.65
N GLY A 113 -15.70 25.43 46.27
CA GLY A 113 -16.80 24.80 46.99
C GLY A 113 -16.86 23.30 46.70
N THR A 114 -16.86 22.52 47.76
CA THR A 114 -16.88 21.05 47.83
C THR A 114 -18.09 20.43 47.13
N ASP A 115 -17.90 19.62 46.09
CA ASP A 115 -18.75 18.43 45.84
C ASP A 115 -18.15 17.47 44.79
N GLY A 116 -17.79 16.25 45.20
CA GLY A 116 -17.14 15.25 44.35
C GLY A 116 -18.05 14.54 43.34
N SER A 117 -19.32 14.93 43.27
CA SER A 117 -20.33 14.30 42.40
C SER A 117 -20.52 15.04 41.07
N SER A 118 -20.41 16.38 41.05
CA SER A 118 -20.62 17.19 39.83
C SER A 118 -19.46 17.11 38.83
N GLN A 119 -18.23 16.94 39.30
CA GLN A 119 -17.04 16.85 38.43
C GLN A 119 -17.06 15.63 37.50
N HIS A 120 -17.71 14.54 37.92
CA HIS A 120 -17.85 13.33 37.11
C HIS A 120 -18.87 13.51 35.97
N GLN A 121 -19.95 14.28 36.20
CA GLN A 121 -20.92 14.61 35.14
C GLN A 121 -20.36 15.61 34.13
N GLU A 122 -19.61 16.62 34.56
CA GLU A 122 -18.96 17.56 33.64
C GLU A 122 -17.87 16.89 32.80
N GLN A 123 -17.08 15.97 33.36
CA GLN A 123 -16.12 15.18 32.59
C GLN A 123 -16.80 14.28 31.55
N GLN A 124 -17.92 13.63 31.89
CA GLN A 124 -18.67 12.82 30.93
C GLN A 124 -19.28 13.67 29.82
N GLN A 125 -19.78 14.87 30.11
CA GLN A 125 -20.29 15.79 29.08
C GLN A 125 -19.18 16.32 28.17
N GLN A 126 -18.01 16.67 28.72
CA GLN A 126 -16.86 17.09 27.90
C GLN A 126 -16.35 15.97 27.00
N GLN A 127 -16.33 14.72 27.50
CA GLN A 127 -15.92 13.56 26.72
C GLN A 127 -16.91 13.26 25.58
N GLN A 128 -18.22 13.34 25.84
CA GLN A 128 -19.24 13.20 24.78
C GLN A 128 -19.19 14.33 23.75
N GLN A 129 -18.90 15.57 24.16
CA GLN A 129 -18.72 16.68 23.22
C GLN A 129 -17.45 16.52 22.38
N GLN A 130 -16.36 16.00 22.95
CA GLN A 130 -15.15 15.66 22.20
C GLN A 130 -15.40 14.53 21.20
N GLU A 131 -16.13 13.49 21.58
CA GLU A 131 -16.50 12.39 20.67
C GLU A 131 -17.40 12.89 19.54
N GLN A 132 -18.37 13.76 19.82
CA GLN A 132 -19.21 14.37 18.77
C GLN A 132 -18.40 15.30 17.85
N GLN A 133 -17.45 16.07 18.39
CA GLN A 133 -16.56 16.88 17.56
C GLN A 133 -15.60 16.03 16.71
N GLN A 134 -15.10 14.90 17.23
CA GLN A 134 -14.30 13.94 16.46
C GLN A 134 -15.13 13.25 15.37
N GLN A 135 -16.38 12.88 15.66
CA GLN A 135 -17.28 12.29 14.67
C GLN A 135 -17.66 13.31 13.59
N GLN A 136 -17.97 14.56 13.96
CA GLN A 136 -18.23 15.64 13.00
C GLN A 136 -16.99 16.04 12.20
N ALA A 137 -15.79 16.00 12.79
CA ALA A 137 -14.54 16.21 12.06
C ALA A 137 -14.29 15.07 11.06
N SER A 138 -14.56 13.82 11.47
CA SER A 138 -14.46 12.62 10.62
C SER A 138 -15.49 12.63 9.48
N GLN A 139 -16.67 13.20 9.70
CA GLN A 139 -17.69 13.42 8.65
C GLN A 139 -17.33 14.59 7.73
N ARG A 140 -16.77 15.69 8.24
CA ARG A 140 -16.27 16.79 7.39
C ARG A 140 -15.09 16.39 6.50
N THR A 141 -14.27 15.42 6.92
CA THR A 141 -13.25 14.82 6.05
C THR A 141 -13.85 13.89 5.00
N ALA A 142 -15.01 13.28 5.25
CA ALA A 142 -15.70 12.42 4.29
C ALA A 142 -16.45 13.22 3.19
N ASP A 143 -16.93 14.43 3.49
CA ASP A 143 -17.63 15.31 2.53
C ASP A 143 -16.69 16.15 1.63
N ARG A 144 -15.38 16.05 1.80
CA ARG A 144 -14.43 16.66 0.86
C ARG A 144 -14.29 15.74 -0.36
N ALA A 145 -15.22 15.85 -1.29
CA ALA A 145 -15.08 15.29 -2.63
C ALA A 145 -13.66 15.59 -3.16
N PRO A 146 -12.86 14.58 -3.54
CA PRO A 146 -11.49 14.83 -3.95
C PRO A 146 -11.50 15.73 -5.17
N SER A 147 -10.69 16.78 -5.09
CA SER A 147 -10.23 17.58 -6.23
C SER A 147 -9.93 16.66 -7.41
N ALA A 148 -10.38 17.05 -8.60
CA ALA A 148 -10.18 16.36 -9.88
C ALA A 148 -8.98 15.38 -9.90
N LEU A 149 -9.24 14.13 -10.33
CA LEU A 149 -8.21 13.11 -10.56
C LEU A 149 -6.95 13.75 -11.18
N PRO A 150 -5.74 13.44 -10.67
CA PRO A 150 -4.52 14.03 -11.19
C PRO A 150 -4.46 13.82 -12.70
N LYS A 151 -4.25 14.91 -13.44
CA LYS A 151 -4.20 14.85 -14.91
C LYS A 151 -3.05 13.93 -15.32
N ALA A 152 -3.36 12.86 -16.07
CA ALA A 152 -2.37 11.90 -16.54
C ALA A 152 -1.28 12.61 -17.38
N ILE A 153 -0.02 12.28 -17.10
CA ILE A 153 1.16 12.72 -17.87
C ILE A 153 1.25 11.89 -19.15
N THR A 154 1.06 10.58 -19.03
CA THR A 154 1.01 9.65 -20.16
C THR A 154 -0.39 9.02 -20.19
N PRO A 155 -1.35 9.59 -20.95
CA PRO A 155 -2.69 9.03 -21.03
C PRO A 155 -2.66 7.59 -21.56
N CYS A 156 -3.34 6.69 -20.86
CA CYS A 156 -3.60 5.33 -21.32
C CYS A 156 -4.97 4.89 -20.80
N LYS A 157 -5.56 3.88 -21.46
CA LYS A 157 -6.75 3.22 -20.93
C LYS A 157 -6.43 2.54 -19.61
N ARG A 158 -7.37 2.53 -18.67
CA ARG A 158 -7.22 1.82 -17.38
C ARG A 158 -6.89 0.35 -17.62
N SER A 159 -7.53 -0.27 -18.61
CA SER A 159 -7.26 -1.64 -19.07
C SER A 159 -5.82 -1.92 -19.51
N GLU A 160 -5.03 -0.90 -19.88
CA GLU A 160 -3.62 -1.06 -20.28
C GLU A 160 -2.63 -0.83 -19.13
N MET A 161 -3.04 -0.18 -18.04
CA MET A 161 -2.13 0.37 -17.03
C MET A 161 -1.19 -0.66 -16.40
N TYR A 162 -1.66 -1.91 -16.23
CA TYR A 162 -0.86 -2.98 -15.62
C TYR A 162 0.41 -3.30 -16.44
N THR A 163 0.28 -3.27 -17.77
CA THR A 163 1.32 -3.68 -18.73
C THR A 163 1.94 -2.51 -19.48
N LYS A 164 1.40 -1.29 -19.32
CA LYS A 164 1.92 -0.10 -19.98
C LYS A 164 3.30 0.27 -19.44
N PRO A 165 4.32 0.40 -20.31
CA PRO A 165 5.63 0.91 -19.90
C PRO A 165 5.53 2.36 -19.47
N SER A 166 6.10 2.67 -18.30
CA SER A 166 6.19 4.02 -17.76
C SER A 166 7.40 4.76 -18.32
N VAL A 167 7.21 6.01 -18.73
CA VAL A 167 8.34 6.87 -19.12
C VAL A 167 9.08 7.43 -17.90
N LEU A 168 8.42 7.50 -16.75
CA LEU A 168 9.00 8.00 -15.50
C LEU A 168 9.75 6.92 -14.69
N ALA A 169 9.48 5.64 -14.94
CA ALA A 169 10.05 4.50 -14.21
C ALA A 169 10.90 3.59 -15.12
N CYS A 170 11.76 4.18 -15.95
CA CYS A 170 12.74 3.45 -16.79
C CYS A 170 12.11 2.35 -17.68
N GLN A 171 10.93 2.60 -18.28
CA GLN A 171 10.19 1.62 -19.09
C GLN A 171 9.72 0.38 -18.30
N GLY A 172 9.71 0.45 -16.97
CA GLY A 172 9.07 -0.54 -16.11
C GLY A 172 7.55 -0.50 -16.26
N THR A 173 6.93 -1.65 -16.01
CA THR A 173 5.46 -1.79 -15.93
C THR A 173 5.08 -2.12 -14.48
N ILE A 174 3.81 -1.93 -14.12
CA ILE A 174 3.31 -2.36 -12.80
C ILE A 174 3.55 -3.87 -12.64
N GLY A 175 3.20 -4.67 -13.64
CA GLY A 175 3.42 -6.12 -13.61
C GLY A 175 4.88 -6.53 -13.45
N LYS A 176 5.83 -5.83 -14.08
CA LYS A 176 7.27 -6.11 -13.92
C LYS A 176 7.76 -5.81 -12.51
N HIS A 177 7.26 -4.76 -11.85
CA HIS A 177 7.58 -4.45 -10.45
C HIS A 177 6.94 -5.45 -9.48
N VAL A 178 5.70 -5.87 -9.74
CA VAL A 178 5.00 -6.90 -8.98
C VAL A 178 5.74 -8.24 -9.06
N ARG A 179 6.13 -8.67 -10.27
CA ARG A 179 6.98 -9.86 -10.42
C ARG A 179 8.30 -9.69 -9.67
N HIS A 180 8.90 -8.50 -9.70
CA HIS A 180 10.17 -8.25 -9.03
C HIS A 180 10.11 -8.46 -7.52
N LEU A 181 9.12 -7.86 -6.85
CA LEU A 181 8.96 -8.05 -5.41
C LEU A 181 8.52 -9.48 -5.07
N HIS A 182 7.64 -10.08 -5.87
CA HIS A 182 7.19 -11.46 -5.68
C HIS A 182 8.35 -12.45 -5.72
N ASP A 183 9.24 -12.33 -6.71
CA ASP A 183 10.38 -13.23 -6.87
C ASP A 183 11.32 -13.24 -5.67
N HIS A 184 11.49 -12.10 -4.99
CA HIS A 184 12.32 -12.04 -3.78
C HIS A 184 11.74 -12.91 -2.65
N TYR A 185 10.44 -12.80 -2.40
CA TYR A 185 9.77 -13.68 -1.44
C TYR A 185 9.79 -15.13 -1.90
N ARG A 186 9.43 -15.40 -3.16
CA ARG A 186 9.39 -16.76 -3.70
C ARG A 186 10.73 -17.46 -3.55
N LEU A 187 11.84 -16.84 -3.99
CA LEU A 187 13.18 -17.42 -3.95
C LEU A 187 13.66 -17.67 -2.52
N LEU A 188 13.40 -16.73 -1.60
CA LEU A 188 13.72 -16.93 -0.19
C LEU A 188 12.97 -18.13 0.39
N LEU A 189 11.66 -18.23 0.14
CA LEU A 189 10.81 -19.25 0.76
C LEU A 189 10.95 -20.62 0.09
N SER A 190 11.19 -20.67 -1.22
CA SER A 190 11.28 -21.94 -1.97
C SER A 190 12.63 -22.65 -1.83
N THR A 191 13.66 -21.98 -1.33
CA THR A 191 15.00 -22.57 -1.13
C THR A 191 15.15 -23.26 0.23
N TYR A 192 14.11 -23.23 1.06
CA TYR A 192 14.04 -23.93 2.34
C TYR A 192 13.06 -25.13 2.30
N PRO A 193 13.35 -26.26 3.00
CA PRO A 193 14.63 -26.55 3.65
C PRO A 193 15.76 -26.72 2.61
N PRO A 194 17.02 -26.47 2.99
CA PRO A 194 18.15 -26.78 2.12
C PRO A 194 18.06 -28.25 1.70
N ASN A 195 18.32 -28.47 0.41
CA ASN A 195 17.96 -29.71 -0.27
C ASN A 195 18.78 -30.90 0.28
N LYS A 196 18.14 -31.83 1.00
CA LYS A 196 18.79 -33.02 1.60
C LYS A 196 19.36 -34.01 0.58
N ASN A 197 19.05 -33.83 -0.70
CA ASN A 197 19.42 -34.74 -1.78
C ASN A 197 20.71 -34.34 -2.50
N SER A 198 21.36 -33.25 -2.08
CA SER A 198 22.67 -32.84 -2.62
C SER A 198 23.78 -33.32 -1.69
N SER A 199 24.59 -34.25 -2.19
CA SER A 199 25.69 -34.95 -1.49
C SER A 199 26.82 -34.03 -0.98
N VAL A 200 26.64 -32.71 -1.02
CA VAL A 200 27.73 -31.73 -0.97
C VAL A 200 27.65 -30.79 0.24
N SER A 201 26.46 -30.48 0.78
CA SER A 201 26.31 -29.73 2.04
C SER A 201 24.83 -29.43 2.36
N ASP A 202 24.43 -29.50 3.64
CA ASP A 202 23.13 -29.00 4.15
C ASP A 202 23.04 -27.45 4.17
N GLU A 203 23.78 -26.79 3.28
CA GLU A 203 23.89 -25.33 3.25
C GLU A 203 22.69 -24.70 2.54
N TRP A 204 22.09 -23.69 3.18
CA TRP A 204 21.02 -22.91 2.56
C TRP A 204 21.61 -21.79 1.71
N ILE A 205 21.65 -22.04 0.40
CA ILE A 205 22.12 -21.09 -0.60
C ILE A 205 20.93 -20.32 -1.18
N LEU A 206 21.02 -18.99 -1.16
CA LEU A 206 20.03 -18.09 -1.74
C LEU A 206 20.66 -17.29 -2.87
N ASP A 207 19.93 -17.12 -3.97
CA ASP A 207 20.35 -16.33 -5.13
C ASP A 207 19.13 -15.61 -5.71
N TYR A 208 19.06 -14.29 -5.48
CA TYR A 208 17.97 -13.44 -5.98
C TYR A 208 18.06 -13.15 -7.48
N ASP A 209 19.18 -13.47 -8.14
CA ASP A 209 19.35 -13.26 -9.58
C ASP A 209 18.80 -14.43 -10.42
N ARG A 210 18.56 -15.60 -9.80
CA ARG A 210 17.88 -16.77 -10.42
C ARG A 210 16.38 -16.57 -10.59
N ARG A 211 16.01 -15.53 -11.32
CA ARG A 211 14.62 -15.16 -11.61
C ARG A 211 14.19 -15.67 -12.99
N SER A 212 12.97 -16.18 -13.05
CA SER A 212 12.30 -16.42 -14.33
C SER A 212 11.82 -15.08 -14.88
N ARG A 213 11.99 -14.87 -16.19
CA ARG A 213 11.49 -13.69 -16.92
C ARG A 213 10.32 -14.11 -17.82
N GLU A 214 9.53 -13.15 -18.28
CA GLU A 214 8.41 -13.39 -19.20
C GLU A 214 7.39 -14.39 -18.62
N VAL A 215 7.16 -14.30 -17.31
CA VAL A 215 6.17 -15.14 -16.60
C VAL A 215 4.79 -14.49 -16.67
N PRO A 216 3.70 -15.28 -16.59
CA PRO A 216 2.33 -14.76 -16.73
C PRO A 216 2.03 -13.58 -15.79
N MET A 217 2.65 -13.55 -14.62
CA MET A 217 2.52 -12.46 -13.64
C MET A 217 2.83 -11.06 -14.20
N GLU A 218 3.68 -10.93 -15.22
CA GLU A 218 4.00 -9.61 -15.79
C GLU A 218 2.85 -9.01 -16.61
N THR A 219 1.92 -9.84 -17.09
CA THR A 219 0.82 -9.44 -17.99
C THR A 219 -0.57 -9.79 -17.49
N ASP A 220 -0.68 -10.79 -16.61
CA ASP A 220 -1.93 -11.29 -16.04
C ASP A 220 -2.01 -10.85 -14.57
N ILE A 221 -2.90 -9.89 -14.30
CA ILE A 221 -3.12 -9.34 -12.96
C ILE A 221 -3.75 -10.36 -12.01
N ASP A 222 -4.54 -11.31 -12.53
CA ASP A 222 -5.20 -12.33 -11.71
C ASP A 222 -4.21 -13.40 -11.28
N HIS A 223 -3.35 -13.82 -12.20
CA HIS A 223 -2.23 -14.69 -11.86
C HIS A 223 -1.28 -14.04 -10.84
N ALA A 224 -1.05 -12.72 -10.97
CA ALA A 224 -0.24 -11.98 -10.01
C ALA A 224 -0.86 -11.96 -8.61
N ILE A 225 -2.16 -11.67 -8.50
CA ILE A 225 -2.90 -11.71 -7.23
C ILE A 225 -2.80 -13.10 -6.59
N GLN A 226 -3.08 -14.16 -7.36
CA GLN A 226 -3.07 -15.53 -6.87
C GLN A 226 -1.72 -15.93 -6.25
N GLU A 227 -0.61 -15.61 -6.93
CA GLU A 227 0.73 -15.95 -6.43
C GLU A 227 1.12 -15.12 -5.20
N LEU A 228 0.75 -13.83 -5.14
CA LEU A 228 0.98 -12.99 -3.96
C LEU A 228 0.18 -13.50 -2.75
N GLU A 229 -1.09 -13.86 -2.95
CA GLU A 229 -1.94 -14.47 -1.91
C GLU A 229 -1.37 -15.80 -1.43
N ARG A 230 -0.83 -16.62 -2.35
CA ARG A 230 -0.17 -17.88 -2.00
C ARG A 230 1.01 -17.65 -1.06
N LEU A 231 1.90 -16.69 -1.36
CA LEU A 231 3.04 -16.35 -0.50
C LEU A 231 2.59 -15.71 0.82
N GLN A 232 1.56 -14.87 0.79
CA GLN A 232 0.97 -14.27 1.99
C GLN A 232 0.46 -15.36 2.95
N PHE A 233 -0.30 -16.33 2.43
CA PHE A 233 -0.86 -17.43 3.22
C PHE A 233 0.24 -18.25 3.89
N ILE A 234 1.33 -18.54 3.17
CA ILE A 234 2.50 -19.24 3.73
C ILE A 234 3.05 -18.48 4.95
N LEU A 235 3.24 -17.16 4.83
CA LEU A 235 3.78 -16.35 5.92
C LEU A 235 2.81 -16.19 7.10
N GLN A 236 1.49 -16.11 6.84
CA GLN A 236 0.46 -16.00 7.87
C GLN A 236 0.41 -17.23 8.79
N LYS A 237 0.67 -18.43 8.25
CA LYS A 237 0.74 -19.67 9.04
C LYS A 237 1.75 -19.59 10.21
N TYR A 238 2.74 -18.72 10.12
CA TYR A 238 3.80 -18.56 11.13
C TYR A 238 3.58 -17.35 12.06
N GLN A 239 2.44 -16.66 11.96
CA GLN A 239 2.08 -15.52 12.82
C GLN A 239 1.45 -15.94 14.14
N THR A 240 0.69 -17.04 14.16
CA THR A 240 -0.02 -17.52 15.34
C THR A 240 0.48 -18.90 15.77
N PRO A 241 0.45 -19.22 17.07
CA PRO A 241 0.56 -20.60 17.52
C PRO A 241 -0.57 -21.40 16.86
N VAL A 242 -0.21 -22.34 15.98
CA VAL A 242 -1.17 -23.19 15.28
C VAL A 242 -1.89 -24.06 16.31
N ASP A 243 -3.21 -23.92 16.41
CA ASP A 243 -4.03 -24.87 17.16
C ASP A 243 -3.90 -26.25 16.49
N PRO A 244 -3.41 -27.28 17.21
CA PRO A 244 -3.19 -28.62 16.66
C PRO A 244 -4.45 -29.30 16.12
N SER A 245 -5.65 -28.74 16.35
CA SER A 245 -6.91 -29.25 15.83
C SER A 245 -7.29 -28.74 14.44
N THR A 246 -6.56 -27.77 13.87
CA THR A 246 -6.89 -27.20 12.56
C THR A 246 -6.36 -28.08 11.41
N PRO A 247 -7.20 -28.56 10.48
CA PRO A 247 -6.74 -29.29 9.30
C PRO A 247 -5.81 -28.40 8.46
N SER A 248 -4.51 -28.73 8.43
CA SER A 248 -3.55 -28.01 7.61
C SER A 248 -3.84 -28.32 6.14
N GLN A 249 -4.35 -27.34 5.40
CA GLN A 249 -4.27 -27.41 3.94
C GLN A 249 -2.79 -27.51 3.55
N THR A 250 -2.50 -28.54 2.77
CA THR A 250 -1.18 -28.99 2.34
C THR A 250 -0.58 -27.98 1.38
N MET A 251 0.12 -26.98 1.90
CA MET A 251 1.19 -26.33 1.17
C MET A 251 2.51 -26.77 1.78
N ASP A 252 3.32 -27.47 0.98
CA ASP A 252 4.56 -28.16 1.36
C ASP A 252 5.74 -27.21 1.66
N ILE A 253 5.52 -25.89 1.59
CA ILE A 253 6.57 -24.92 1.89
C ILE A 253 6.65 -24.76 3.41
N THR A 254 7.69 -25.34 3.97
CA THR A 254 8.11 -25.08 5.35
C THR A 254 8.99 -23.83 5.35
N VAL A 255 8.98 -23.05 6.43
CA VAL A 255 9.95 -21.96 6.63
C VAL A 255 10.58 -22.10 8.03
N PRO A 256 11.81 -21.63 8.26
CA PRO A 256 12.41 -21.68 9.58
C PRO A 256 11.78 -20.63 10.49
N THR A 257 11.52 -21.00 11.74
CA THR A 257 11.09 -20.05 12.78
C THR A 257 12.27 -19.34 13.46
N ASN A 258 13.48 -19.91 13.37
CA ASN A 258 14.69 -19.28 13.86
C ASN A 258 15.17 -18.17 12.90
N LEU A 259 15.00 -16.91 13.29
CA LEU A 259 15.46 -15.76 12.49
C LEU A 259 16.97 -15.70 12.27
N LEU A 260 17.76 -16.35 13.12
CA LEU A 260 19.22 -16.43 13.00
C LEU A 260 19.68 -17.60 12.14
N GLN A 261 18.75 -18.35 11.51
CA GLN A 261 19.09 -19.43 10.60
C GLN A 261 20.05 -18.91 9.51
N PRO A 262 21.27 -19.45 9.39
CA PRO A 262 22.26 -18.96 8.44
C PRO A 262 21.84 -19.21 6.99
N ILE A 263 22.15 -18.24 6.14
CA ILE A 263 21.99 -18.30 4.69
C ILE A 263 23.30 -17.84 4.05
N THR A 264 23.69 -18.49 2.97
CA THR A 264 24.78 -18.03 2.09
C THR A 264 24.15 -17.41 0.85
N LEU A 265 24.18 -16.07 0.78
CA LEU A 265 23.66 -15.31 -0.35
C LEU A 265 24.70 -15.24 -1.47
N GLN A 266 24.34 -15.70 -2.66
CA GLN A 266 25.08 -15.49 -3.90
C GLN A 266 24.48 -14.28 -4.62
N ALA A 267 25.33 -13.29 -4.92
CA ALA A 267 24.89 -12.07 -5.60
C ALA A 267 25.82 -11.72 -6.77
N THR A 268 25.24 -11.39 -7.92
CA THR A 268 25.98 -10.87 -9.06
C THR A 268 26.24 -9.38 -8.86
N ILE A 269 27.49 -9.00 -8.61
CA ILE A 269 27.89 -7.59 -8.43
C ILE A 269 28.43 -7.01 -9.75
N ASP A 270 29.21 -7.81 -10.47
CA ASP A 270 29.76 -7.48 -11.76
C ASP A 270 29.31 -8.56 -12.75
N PRO A 271 28.63 -8.20 -13.86
CA PRO A 271 28.17 -9.18 -14.85
C PRO A 271 29.29 -9.97 -15.52
N MET A 272 30.54 -9.51 -15.43
CA MET A 272 31.72 -10.18 -16.02
C MET A 272 32.39 -11.16 -15.06
N HIS A 273 31.98 -11.22 -13.79
CA HIS A 273 32.61 -12.03 -12.76
C HIS A 273 31.63 -13.04 -12.16
N SER A 274 32.20 -14.06 -11.49
CA SER A 274 31.40 -15.02 -10.73
C SER A 274 30.63 -14.33 -9.59
N PRO A 275 29.46 -14.85 -9.20
CA PRO A 275 28.73 -14.34 -8.04
C PRO A 275 29.60 -14.29 -6.79
N VAL A 276 29.39 -13.25 -5.97
CA VAL A 276 30.07 -13.08 -4.68
C VAL A 276 29.18 -13.67 -3.59
N SER A 277 29.80 -14.37 -2.64
CA SER A 277 29.12 -14.98 -1.49
C SER A 277 29.12 -14.05 -0.27
N PHE A 278 27.97 -13.94 0.38
CA PHE A 278 27.78 -13.20 1.62
C PHE A 278 27.11 -14.08 2.68
N GLN A 279 27.59 -14.00 3.92
CA GLN A 279 26.87 -14.59 5.04
C GLN A 279 25.73 -13.68 5.48
N THR A 280 24.58 -14.28 5.70
CA THR A 280 23.38 -13.60 6.16
C THR A 280 22.51 -14.53 7.00
N THR A 281 21.37 -14.05 7.48
CA THR A 281 20.38 -14.82 8.25
C THR A 281 18.99 -14.70 7.63
N PHE A 282 18.15 -15.69 7.88
CA PHE A 282 16.77 -15.72 7.41
C PHE A 282 15.98 -14.46 7.79
N GLY A 283 16.08 -14.01 9.05
CA GLY A 283 15.39 -12.80 9.50
C GLY A 283 15.84 -11.55 8.74
N ARG A 284 17.14 -11.43 8.45
CA ARG A 284 17.67 -10.30 7.66
C ARG A 284 17.17 -10.36 6.21
N GLU A 285 17.15 -11.52 5.57
CA GLU A 285 16.61 -11.68 4.21
C GLU A 285 15.10 -11.42 4.15
N LEU A 286 14.32 -11.90 5.11
CA LEU A 286 12.87 -11.68 5.16
C LEU A 286 12.55 -10.19 5.36
N TRP A 287 13.33 -9.50 6.21
CA TRP A 287 13.26 -8.05 6.36
C TRP A 287 13.63 -7.35 5.04
N PHE A 288 14.69 -7.79 4.37
CA PHE A 288 15.11 -7.25 3.07
C PHE A 288 14.01 -7.37 2.02
N CYS A 289 13.37 -8.55 1.88
CA CYS A 289 12.22 -8.73 0.99
C CYS A 289 11.10 -7.71 1.28
N SER A 290 10.83 -7.45 2.56
CA SER A 290 9.79 -6.51 3.00
C SER A 290 10.14 -5.06 2.69
N LEU A 291 11.39 -4.66 2.92
CA LEU A 291 11.88 -3.33 2.53
C LEU A 291 11.89 -3.15 1.01
N HIS A 292 12.27 -4.19 0.27
CA HIS A 292 12.31 -4.18 -1.19
C HIS A 292 10.92 -4.09 -1.81
N ALA A 293 9.92 -4.73 -1.21
CA ALA A 293 8.53 -4.57 -1.60
C ALA A 293 8.07 -3.11 -1.45
N VAL A 294 8.39 -2.46 -0.32
CA VAL A 294 8.09 -1.04 -0.11
C VAL A 294 8.75 -0.16 -1.16
N HIS A 295 10.01 -0.42 -1.51
CA HIS A 295 10.69 0.28 -2.60
C HIS A 295 9.92 0.16 -3.92
N HIS A 296 9.43 -1.04 -4.25
CA HIS A 296 8.61 -1.24 -5.45
C HIS A 296 7.22 -0.60 -5.37
N PHE A 297 6.60 -0.50 -4.19
CA PHE A 297 5.36 0.27 -4.04
C PHE A 297 5.56 1.74 -4.35
N ALA A 298 6.71 2.31 -3.98
CA ALA A 298 7.05 3.69 -4.35
C ALA A 298 7.19 3.85 -5.88
N MET A 299 7.82 2.90 -6.57
CA MET A 299 7.92 2.93 -8.04
C MET A 299 6.55 2.75 -8.70
N ILE A 300 5.74 1.79 -8.25
CA ILE A 300 4.37 1.60 -8.77
C ILE A 300 3.53 2.86 -8.53
N LYS A 301 3.69 3.54 -7.40
CA LYS A 301 3.01 4.81 -7.12
C LYS A 301 3.39 5.91 -8.12
N VAL A 302 4.66 5.98 -8.54
CA VAL A 302 5.10 6.88 -9.60
C VAL A 302 4.39 6.55 -10.92
N ILE A 303 4.32 5.26 -11.28
CA ILE A 303 3.64 4.79 -12.50
C ILE A 303 2.14 5.12 -12.46
N CYS A 304 1.46 4.85 -11.34
CA CYS A 304 0.05 5.19 -11.17
C CYS A 304 -0.19 6.70 -11.30
N GLY A 305 0.70 7.52 -10.73
CA GLY A 305 0.64 8.98 -10.87
C GLY A 305 0.83 9.44 -12.32
N GLU A 306 1.75 8.82 -13.06
CA GLU A 306 1.97 9.08 -14.50
C GLU A 306 0.68 8.86 -15.31
N PHE A 307 -0.05 7.79 -14.99
CA PHE A 307 -1.27 7.41 -15.69
C PHE A 307 -2.54 8.08 -15.12
N GLY A 308 -2.41 8.99 -14.14
CA GLY A 308 -3.53 9.76 -13.58
C GLY A 308 -4.42 8.99 -12.60
N MET A 309 -3.93 7.89 -12.02
CA MET A 309 -4.64 7.17 -10.96
C MET A 309 -4.32 7.73 -9.58
N ALA A 310 -5.37 7.99 -8.80
CA ALA A 310 -5.24 8.25 -7.39
C ALA A 310 -5.05 6.93 -6.63
N LEU A 311 -4.02 6.87 -5.77
CA LEU A 311 -3.84 5.80 -4.79
C LEU A 311 -4.22 6.32 -3.40
N THR A 312 -4.55 5.41 -2.49
CA THR A 312 -4.86 5.75 -1.10
C THR A 312 -3.70 6.48 -0.43
N GLU A 313 -4.04 7.43 0.44
CA GLU A 313 -3.05 8.14 1.23
C GLU A 313 -2.32 7.13 2.14
N GLY A 314 -0.98 7.10 2.04
CA GLY A 314 -0.16 6.15 2.80
C GLY A 314 0.32 4.92 2.04
N PHE A 315 -0.22 4.60 0.86
CA PHE A 315 0.29 3.49 0.05
C PHE A 315 1.78 3.66 -0.29
N GLY A 316 2.56 2.60 -0.06
CA GLY A 316 4.00 2.54 -0.34
C GLY A 316 4.90 3.30 0.64
N LEU A 317 4.41 3.71 1.81
CA LEU A 317 5.25 4.33 2.83
C LEU A 317 6.02 3.28 3.64
N ALA A 318 7.33 3.52 3.83
CA ALA A 318 8.15 2.68 4.69
C ALA A 318 7.72 2.76 6.16
N PRO A 319 7.85 1.67 6.95
CA PRO A 319 7.51 1.67 8.37
C PRO A 319 8.25 2.75 9.17
N SER A 320 9.51 3.04 8.82
CA SER A 320 10.30 4.13 9.42
C SER A 320 9.69 5.51 9.15
N THR A 321 9.17 5.73 7.95
CA THR A 321 8.47 6.97 7.57
C THR A 321 7.17 7.13 8.34
N VAL A 322 6.40 6.04 8.51
CA VAL A 322 5.18 6.05 9.34
C VAL A 322 5.53 6.34 10.79
N LYS A 323 6.55 5.66 11.34
CA LYS A 323 7.04 5.90 12.71
C LYS A 323 7.43 7.36 12.92
N SER A 324 8.16 7.97 11.98
CA SER A 324 8.54 9.38 12.05
C SER A 324 7.32 10.32 12.09
N ARG A 325 6.23 9.99 11.39
CA ARG A 325 4.99 10.79 11.38
C ARG A 325 4.14 10.60 12.63
N LEU A 326 4.27 9.48 13.34
CA LEU A 326 3.60 9.24 14.62
C LEU A 326 4.28 9.94 15.80
N HIS A 327 5.55 10.33 15.65
CA HIS A 327 6.32 11.05 16.66
C HIS A 327 6.25 12.59 16.50
N HIS A 328 5.45 13.08 15.55
CA HIS A 328 5.13 14.49 15.33
C HIS A 328 3.62 14.70 15.43
#